data_AF-A0A930AY01-F1
#
_entry.id   AF-A0A930AY01-F1
#
_cell.length_a   1.000
_cell.length_b   1.000
_cell.length_c   1.000
_cell.angle_alpha   90.00
_cell.angle_beta   90.00
_cell.angle_gamma   90.00
#
_symmetry.space_group_name_H-M   'P 1'
#
loop_
_entity.id
_entity.type
_entity.pdbx_description
1 polymer ?
#
loop_
_entity_poly.entity_id
_entity_poly.type
_entity_poly.pdbx_seq_one_letter_code
_entity_poly.pdbx_strand_id
1 'polypeptide(L)'
;MSENNKNGFEDLGKTISDLLTNVTKVVTESTEGLTSKLKVEKQKAEIRAEIGHHSRELSKYYETLGRNYYNDIVINKKSGTYTEVMDNIRTKEKLIELLNEKLDVLEK
;
A
#
# COMPACT_ATOMS: atom_id res chain seq x y z
N MET A 1 -10.65 7.78 -24.09
CA MET A 1 -9.23 7.80 -23.66
C MET A 1 -9.15 6.98 -22.37
N SER A 2 -8.81 5.70 -22.46
CA SER A 2 -8.84 4.73 -21.36
C SER A 2 -7.46 4.05 -21.24
N GLU A 3 -6.43 4.84 -20.95
CA GLU A 3 -5.06 4.33 -20.80
C GLU A 3 -4.50 4.43 -19.38
N ASN A 4 -5.15 5.14 -18.44
CA ASN A 4 -4.56 5.35 -17.10
C ASN A 4 -4.78 4.22 -16.09
N ASN A 5 -5.71 3.28 -16.33
CA ASN A 5 -6.07 2.29 -15.31
C ASN A 5 -5.29 0.96 -15.38
N LYS A 6 -4.59 0.67 -16.49
CA LYS A 6 -3.74 -0.52 -16.62
C LYS A 6 -2.38 -0.33 -15.94
N ASN A 7 -1.87 0.91 -15.96
CA ASN A 7 -0.55 1.24 -15.42
C ASN A 7 -0.51 1.13 -13.90
N GLY A 8 -1.59 1.48 -13.18
CA GLY A 8 -1.61 1.44 -11.72
C GLY A 8 -1.54 0.02 -11.12
N PHE A 9 -2.20 -0.96 -11.75
CA PHE A 9 -2.16 -2.36 -11.29
C PHE A 9 -0.85 -3.06 -11.65
N GLU A 10 -0.27 -2.77 -12.82
CA GLU A 10 1.04 -3.29 -13.21
C GLU A 10 2.17 -2.70 -12.35
N ASP A 11 2.07 -1.41 -12.00
CA ASP A 11 3.01 -0.74 -11.11
C ASP A 11 2.88 -1.22 -9.66
N LEU A 12 1.65 -1.56 -9.23
CA LEU A 12 1.40 -2.26 -7.96
C LEU A 12 2.04 -3.65 -7.95
N GLY A 13 1.84 -4.43 -9.03
CA GLY A 13 2.43 -5.76 -9.17
C GLY A 13 3.96 -5.72 -9.10
N LYS A 14 4.58 -4.72 -9.73
CA LYS A 14 6.02 -4.47 -9.63
C LYS A 14 6.44 -4.06 -8.23
N THR A 15 5.75 -3.11 -7.61
CA THR A 15 6.05 -2.63 -6.25
C THR A 15 5.95 -3.77 -5.22
N ILE A 16 4.92 -4.61 -5.33
CA ILE A 16 4.74 -5.81 -4.50
C ILE A 16 5.83 -6.84 -4.77
N SER A 17 6.13 -7.12 -6.03
CA SER A 17 7.18 -8.07 -6.42
C SER A 17 8.56 -7.62 -5.93
N ASP A 18 8.86 -6.34 -6.04
CA ASP A 18 10.10 -5.74 -5.55
C ASP A 18 10.18 -5.78 -4.02
N LEU A 19 9.06 -5.51 -3.33
CA LEU A 19 8.95 -5.69 -1.88
C LEU A 19 9.25 -7.13 -1.46
N LEU A 20 8.62 -8.13 -2.09
CA LEU A 20 8.80 -9.55 -1.79
C LEU A 20 10.23 -10.03 -2.08
N THR A 21 10.82 -9.58 -3.20
CA THR A 21 12.19 -9.92 -3.60
C THR A 21 13.22 -9.34 -2.64
N ASN A 22 12.96 -8.16 -2.09
CA ASN A 22 13.86 -7.52 -1.12
C ASN A 22 13.81 -8.21 0.26
N VAL A 23 12.66 -8.75 0.69
CA VAL A 23 12.55 -9.55 1.92
C VAL A 23 13.44 -10.78 1.86
N THR A 24 13.37 -11.51 0.74
CA THR A 24 14.11 -12.76 0.56
C THR A 24 15.62 -12.55 0.59
N LYS A 25 16.10 -11.43 0.03
CA LYS A 25 17.53 -11.04 0.07
C LYS A 25 18.01 -10.66 1.48
N VAL A 26 17.21 -9.91 2.24
CA VAL A 26 17.60 -9.47 3.59
C VAL A 26 17.73 -10.66 4.55
N VAL A 27 16.82 -11.63 4.45
CA VAL A 27 16.89 -12.86 5.27
C VAL A 27 18.14 -13.67 4.94
N THR A 28 18.53 -13.74 3.66
CA THR A 28 19.72 -14.52 3.23
C THR A 28 21.06 -13.85 3.53
N GLU A 29 21.14 -12.52 3.64
CA GLU A 29 22.39 -11.79 3.91
C GLU A 29 22.72 -11.58 5.40
N SER A 30 21.91 -12.11 6.33
CA SER A 30 21.99 -11.83 7.77
C SER A 30 23.10 -12.56 8.56
N THR A 31 24.06 -13.21 7.90
CA THR A 31 25.19 -13.92 8.55
C THR A 31 26.35 -13.04 9.06
N GLU A 32 26.31 -11.71 8.88
CA GLU A 32 27.38 -10.80 9.35
C GLU A 32 26.87 -9.82 10.44
N GLY A 33 27.55 -9.73 11.58
CA GLY A 33 27.09 -9.08 12.82
C GLY A 33 26.84 -7.55 12.78
N LEU A 34 26.30 -7.03 13.90
CA LEU A 34 25.93 -5.64 14.32
C LEU A 34 25.40 -4.66 13.26
N THR A 35 26.12 -4.47 12.16
CA THR A 35 25.73 -3.71 10.97
C THR A 35 24.46 -4.28 10.32
N SER A 36 24.25 -5.60 10.37
CA SER A 36 23.00 -6.24 9.93
C SER A 36 21.79 -5.83 10.76
N LYS A 37 21.93 -5.80 12.10
CA LYS A 37 20.84 -5.36 12.99
C LYS A 37 20.44 -3.91 12.72
N LEU A 38 21.40 -3.01 12.52
CA LEU A 38 21.12 -1.61 12.19
C LEU A 38 20.40 -1.48 10.84
N LYS A 39 20.83 -2.25 9.83
CA LYS A 39 20.15 -2.29 8.52
C LYS A 39 18.71 -2.80 8.64
N VAL A 40 18.47 -3.85 9.42
CA VAL A 40 17.13 -4.40 9.67
C VAL A 40 16.25 -3.38 10.38
N GLU A 41 16.73 -2.70 11.43
CA GLU A 41 15.95 -1.66 12.12
C GLU A 41 15.63 -0.46 11.22
N LYS A 42 16.57 -0.06 10.35
CA LYS A 42 16.30 0.96 9.33
C LYS A 42 15.18 0.51 8.39
N GLN A 43 15.25 -0.73 7.89
CA GLN A 43 14.21 -1.26 6.99
C GLN A 43 12.84 -1.34 7.68
N LYS A 44 12.78 -1.76 8.95
CA LYS A 44 11.54 -1.72 9.74
C LYS A 44 10.97 -0.31 9.82
N ALA A 45 11.81 0.69 10.06
CA ALA A 45 11.39 2.09 10.12
C ALA A 45 10.86 2.59 8.77
N GLU A 46 11.50 2.23 7.66
CA GLU A 46 11.04 2.55 6.30
C GLU A 46 9.68 1.92 6.01
N ILE A 47 9.51 0.63 6.32
CA ILE A 47 8.23 -0.08 6.13
C ILE A 47 7.11 0.55 6.97
N ARG A 48 7.37 0.88 8.25
CA ARG A 48 6.39 1.56 9.11
C ARG A 48 6.00 2.94 8.55
N ALA A 49 6.95 3.66 7.97
CA ALA A 49 6.69 4.94 7.32
C ALA A 49 5.81 4.77 6.05
N GLU A 50 6.09 3.75 5.23
CA GLU A 50 5.28 3.39 4.05
C GLU A 50 3.85 2.99 4.44
N ILE A 51 3.68 2.15 5.46
CA ILE A 51 2.36 1.79 6.02
C ILE A 51 1.60 3.05 6.43
N GLY A 52 2.25 3.96 7.17
CA GLY A 52 1.64 5.21 7.60
C GLY A 52 1.26 6.14 6.44
N HIS A 53 2.08 6.19 5.39
CA HIS A 53 1.77 6.94 4.18
C HIS A 53 0.53 6.37 3.46
N HIS A 54 0.52 5.08 3.16
CA HIS A 54 -0.60 4.45 2.47
C HIS A 54 -1.89 4.40 3.30
N SER A 55 -1.80 4.30 4.62
CA SER A 55 -2.97 4.39 5.51
C SER A 55 -3.65 5.77 5.43
N ARG A 56 -2.86 6.84 5.30
CA ARG A 56 -3.41 8.20 5.09
C ARG A 56 -4.07 8.34 3.72
N GLU A 57 -3.50 7.76 2.68
CA GLU A 57 -4.11 7.75 1.34
C GLU A 57 -5.40 6.95 1.32
N LEU A 58 -5.40 5.75 1.93
CA LEU A 58 -6.59 4.91 2.09
C LEU A 58 -7.73 5.66 2.80
N SER A 59 -7.41 6.40 3.87
CA SER A 59 -8.37 7.24 4.59
C SER A 59 -9.00 8.29 3.68
N LYS A 60 -8.22 8.93 2.79
CA LYS A 60 -8.73 9.92 1.83
C LYS A 60 -9.66 9.28 0.79
N TYR A 61 -9.34 8.08 0.31
CA TYR A 61 -10.23 7.37 -0.61
C TYR A 61 -11.55 6.96 0.06
N TYR A 62 -11.51 6.50 1.31
CA TYR A 62 -12.73 6.23 2.08
C TYR A 62 -13.58 7.50 2.32
N GLU A 63 -12.94 8.62 2.64
CA GLU A 63 -13.63 9.90 2.77
C GLU A 63 -14.29 10.32 1.43
N THR A 64 -13.57 10.16 0.32
CA THR A 64 -14.07 10.46 -1.03
C THR A 64 -15.28 9.60 -1.37
N LEU A 65 -15.22 8.30 -1.06
CA LEU A 65 -16.32 7.37 -1.25
C LEU A 65 -17.56 7.81 -0.45
N GLY A 66 -17.37 8.14 0.83
CA GLY A 66 -18.45 8.61 1.71
C GLY A 66 -19.09 9.92 1.23
N ARG A 67 -18.28 10.87 0.77
CA ARG A 67 -18.77 12.14 0.20
C ARG A 67 -19.57 11.92 -1.09
N ASN A 68 -19.07 11.06 -1.98
CA ASN A 68 -19.77 10.73 -3.22
C ASN A 68 -21.10 10.00 -2.92
N TYR A 69 -21.11 9.09 -1.93
CA TYR A 69 -22.35 8.44 -1.49
C TYR A 69 -23.37 9.44 -0.92
N TYR A 70 -22.93 10.36 -0.07
CA TYR A 70 -23.80 11.40 0.48
C TYR A 70 -24.39 12.30 -0.61
N ASN A 71 -23.57 12.74 -1.57
CA ASN A 71 -24.04 13.57 -2.68
C ASN A 71 -25.10 12.87 -3.54
N ASP A 72 -24.91 11.57 -3.80
CA ASP A 72 -25.81 10.81 -4.66
C ASP A 72 -27.13 10.49 -3.96
N ILE A 73 -27.09 10.09 -2.69
CA ILE A 73 -28.27 9.65 -1.96
C ILE A 73 -29.04 10.81 -1.34
N VAL A 74 -28.33 11.77 -0.73
CA VAL A 74 -28.96 12.84 0.05
C VAL A 74 -29.21 14.07 -0.80
N ILE A 75 -28.25 14.46 -1.66
CA ILE A 75 -28.35 15.67 -2.48
C ILE A 75 -28.96 15.35 -3.87
N ASN A 76 -29.09 14.06 -4.24
CA ASN A 76 -29.50 13.61 -5.57
C ASN A 76 -28.66 14.24 -6.69
N LYS A 77 -27.39 14.52 -6.39
CA LYS A 77 -26.40 15.02 -7.33
C LYS A 77 -25.51 13.85 -7.70
N LYS A 78 -25.72 13.28 -8.89
CA LYS A 78 -24.89 12.20 -9.41
C LYS A 78 -23.41 12.61 -9.40
N SER A 79 -22.68 12.05 -8.45
CA SER A 79 -21.25 11.88 -8.51
C SER A 79 -20.98 10.80 -9.56
N GLY A 80 -19.84 10.86 -10.25
CA GLY A 80 -19.52 9.89 -11.29
C GLY A 80 -19.39 8.45 -10.78
N THR A 81 -18.87 7.57 -11.62
CA THR A 81 -18.61 6.17 -11.28
C THR A 81 -17.68 6.01 -10.07
N TYR A 82 -18.09 5.19 -9.09
CA TYR A 82 -17.32 4.86 -7.89
C TYR A 82 -16.14 3.91 -8.13
N THR A 83 -16.08 3.28 -9.32
CA THR A 83 -15.16 2.18 -9.64
C THR A 83 -13.71 2.53 -9.33
N GLU A 84 -13.25 3.71 -9.75
CA GLU A 84 -11.86 4.15 -9.52
C GLU A 84 -11.53 4.32 -8.03
N VAL A 85 -12.46 4.88 -7.24
CA VAL A 85 -12.25 5.06 -5.79
C VAL A 85 -12.21 3.70 -5.09
N MET A 86 -13.08 2.76 -5.48
CA MET A 86 -13.09 1.41 -4.92
C MET A 86 -11.85 0.61 -5.30
N ASP A 87 -11.36 0.72 -6.54
CA ASP A 87 -10.13 0.06 -6.98
C ASP A 87 -8.91 0.59 -6.22
N ASN A 88 -8.86 1.91 -6.00
CA ASN A 88 -7.83 2.54 -5.17
C ASN A 88 -7.87 2.07 -3.71
N ILE A 89 -9.06 1.92 -3.11
CA ILE A 89 -9.23 1.37 -1.76
C ILE A 89 -8.63 -0.05 -1.69
N ARG A 90 -9.08 -0.96 -2.55
CA ARG A 90 -8.62 -2.36 -2.57
C ARG A 90 -7.11 -2.46 -2.74
N THR A 91 -6.57 -1.62 -3.62
CA THR A 91 -5.15 -1.55 -3.90
C THR A 91 -4.35 -1.16 -2.66
N LYS A 92 -4.77 -0.10 -1.96
CA LYS A 92 -4.08 0.38 -0.75
C LYS A 92 -4.23 -0.59 0.42
N GLU A 93 -5.39 -1.23 0.57
CA GLU A 93 -5.59 -2.29 1.57
C GLU A 93 -4.61 -3.44 1.36
N LYS A 94 -4.49 -3.96 0.12
CA LYS A 94 -3.58 -5.06 -0.16
C LYS A 94 -2.12 -4.68 0.03
N LEU A 95 -1.74 -3.44 -0.33
CA LEU A 95 -0.38 -2.96 -0.10
C LEU A 95 -0.04 -2.86 1.39
N ILE A 96 -0.97 -2.34 2.20
CA ILE A 96 -0.79 -2.25 3.66
C ILE A 96 -0.69 -3.66 4.27
N GLU A 97 -1.53 -4.60 3.84
CA GLU A 97 -1.46 -6.02 4.27
C GLU A 97 -0.06 -6.60 4.03
N LEU A 98 0.46 -6.47 2.81
CA LEU A 98 1.78 -7.00 2.43
C LEU A 98 2.95 -6.33 3.17
N LEU A 99 2.84 -5.02 3.42
CA LEU A 99 3.85 -4.30 4.20
C LEU A 99 3.85 -4.75 5.67
N ASN A 100 2.68 -5.05 6.25
CA ASN A 100 2.59 -5.62 7.60
C ASN A 100 3.16 -7.04 7.63
N GLU A 101 2.83 -7.90 6.66
CA GLU A 101 3.44 -9.24 6.56
C GLU A 101 4.97 -9.17 6.46
N LYS A 102 5.49 -8.20 5.70
CA LYS A 102 6.93 -7.94 5.60
C LYS A 102 7.54 -7.50 6.93
N LEU A 103 6.86 -6.61 7.65
CA LEU A 103 7.31 -6.16 8.96
C LEU A 103 7.35 -7.31 9.97
N ASP A 104 6.32 -8.16 9.99
CA ASP A 104 6.22 -9.33 10.85
C ASP A 104 7.36 -10.34 10.60
N VAL A 105 7.80 -10.50 9.35
CA VAL A 105 8.94 -11.35 9.00
C VAL A 105 10.26 -10.78 9.56
N LEU A 106 10.44 -9.46 9.55
CA LEU A 106 11.64 -8.80 10.05
C LEU A 106 11.66 -8.67 11.59
N GLU A 107 10.51 -8.75 12.24
CA GLU A 107 10.36 -8.70 13.71
C GLU A 107 10.59 -10.06 14.39
N LYS A 108 10.54 -11.17 13.64
CA LYS A 108 10.87 -12.52 14.10
C LYS A 108 12.38 -12.76 14.13
#